data_AF-A0A6N7W1W2-F1
#
_entry.id   AF-A0A6N7W1W2-F1
#
_cell.length_a   1.000
_cell.length_b   1.000
_cell.length_c   1.000
_cell.angle_alpha   90.00
_cell.angle_beta   90.00
_cell.angle_gamma   90.00
#
_symmetry.space_group_name_H-M   'P 1'
#
loop_
_entity.id
_entity.type
_entity.pdbx_description
1 polymer ?
#
loop_
_entity_poly.entity_id
_entity_poly.type
_entity_poly.pdbx_seq_one_letter_code
_entity_poly.pdbx_strand_id
1 'polypeptide(L)'
;MTIRAIEPLSLRTGNRLKIVFEYNRNGTYNIFTFIASLGYRRHVTVQEHRTEFDWAEGIKYLVVIYPIAKKITLMTGNLNMHKIASVYKRYPDSEARRLLKQFDTDYTPKYGSWLDMAEIDLNVMTANVYQDV
;
A
#
# COMPACT_ATOMS: atom_id res chain seq x y z
N MET A 1 0.97 -8.69 -14.73
CA MET A 1 -0.29 -9.19 -15.30
C MET A 1 -0.18 -9.07 -16.80
N THR A 2 -0.59 -10.09 -17.55
CA THR A 2 -0.71 -10.00 -19.01
C THR A 2 -2.19 -10.16 -19.33
N ILE A 3 -2.77 -9.24 -20.11
CA ILE A 3 -4.16 -9.33 -20.56
C ILE A 3 -4.14 -9.74 -22.02
N ARG A 4 -4.92 -10.76 -22.37
CA ARG A 4 -5.11 -11.21 -23.75
C ARG A 4 -6.59 -11.18 -24.07
N ALA A 5 -6.95 -10.51 -25.17
CA ALA A 5 -8.26 -10.68 -25.75
C ALA A 5 -8.36 -12.07 -26.41
N ILE A 6 -9.36 -12.85 -26.01
CA ILE A 6 -9.70 -14.10 -26.69
C ILE A 6 -10.43 -13.73 -27.98
N GLU A 7 -10.10 -14.43 -29.07
CA GLU A 7 -10.78 -14.23 -30.35
C GLU A 7 -12.29 -14.45 -30.16
N PRO A 8 -13.13 -13.44 -30.46
CA PRO A 8 -14.55 -13.51 -30.18
C PRO A 8 -15.24 -14.48 -31.14
N LEU A 9 -16.23 -15.22 -30.62
CA LEU A 9 -17.07 -16.07 -31.44
C LEU A 9 -17.87 -15.24 -32.46
N SER A 10 -18.19 -15.87 -33.59
CA SER A 10 -19.01 -15.25 -34.64
C SER A 10 -20.31 -14.69 -34.08
N LEU A 11 -20.57 -13.43 -34.40
CA LEU A 11 -21.77 -12.70 -33.99
C LEU A 11 -23.04 -13.35 -34.56
N ARG A 12 -24.01 -13.64 -33.69
CA ARG A 12 -25.39 -13.92 -34.15
C ARG A 12 -26.11 -12.61 -34.40
N THR A 13 -26.96 -12.57 -35.43
CA THR A 13 -27.78 -11.40 -35.77
C THR A 13 -28.55 -10.88 -34.55
N GLY A 14 -28.45 -9.57 -34.30
CA GLY A 14 -29.10 -8.90 -33.16
C GLY A 14 -28.27 -8.82 -31.87
N ASN A 15 -27.10 -9.46 -31.80
CA ASN A 15 -26.20 -9.36 -30.64
C ASN A 15 -25.09 -8.33 -30.84
N ARG A 16 -24.67 -7.71 -29.73
CA ARG A 16 -23.44 -6.89 -29.67
C ARG A 16 -22.21 -7.78 -29.52
N LEU A 17 -21.07 -7.32 -30.05
CA LEU A 17 -19.78 -8.00 -29.89
C LEU A 17 -19.44 -8.11 -28.41
N LYS A 18 -19.08 -9.32 -27.98
CA LYS A 18 -18.60 -9.59 -26.63
C LYS A 18 -17.15 -10.02 -26.74
N ILE A 19 -16.25 -9.19 -26.24
CA ILE A 19 -14.83 -9.51 -26.14
C ILE A 19 -14.61 -10.10 -24.74
N VAL A 20 -14.03 -11.29 -24.70
CA VAL A 20 -13.62 -11.91 -23.44
C VAL A 20 -12.12 -11.67 -23.28
N PHE A 21 -11.73 -11.19 -22.11
CA PHE A 21 -10.33 -11.04 -21.75
C PHE A 21 -9.93 -12.16 -20.81
N GLU A 22 -8.83 -12.83 -21.11
CA GLU A 22 -8.12 -13.68 -20.17
C GLU A 22 -6.96 -12.86 -19.60
N TYR A 23 -6.78 -12.92 -18.28
CA TYR A 23 -5.58 -12.37 -17.65
C TYR A 23 -4.74 -13.49 -17.06
N ASN A 24 -3.44 -13.46 -17.34
CA ASN A 24 -2.48 -14.32 -16.67
C ASN A 24 -1.86 -13.54 -15.49
N ARG A 25 -1.95 -14.15 -14.30
CA ARG A 25 -1.35 -13.62 -13.07
C ARG A 25 0.13 -14.00 -13.01
N ASN A 26 1.00 -13.07 -13.39
CA ASN A 26 2.46 -13.23 -13.36
C ASN A 26 3.06 -13.12 -11.94
N GLY A 27 2.38 -13.65 -10.93
CA GLY A 27 2.76 -13.54 -9.52
C GLY A 27 2.02 -12.43 -8.74
N THR A 28 2.49 -12.15 -7.53
CA THR A 28 1.92 -11.18 -6.61
C THR A 28 2.99 -10.26 -6.05
N TYR A 29 2.70 -8.97 -6.04
CA TYR A 29 3.48 -7.97 -5.33
C TYR A 29 2.63 -7.39 -4.20
N ASN A 30 3.32 -6.80 -3.23
CA ASN A 30 2.73 -6.11 -2.10
C ASN A 30 2.93 -4.61 -2.25
N ILE A 31 1.88 -3.87 -1.95
CA ILE A 31 1.89 -2.41 -2.00
C ILE A 31 1.87 -1.91 -0.56
N PHE A 32 2.83 -1.06 -0.21
CA PHE A 32 2.75 -0.23 0.99
C PHE A 32 2.44 1.19 0.55
N THR A 33 1.41 1.78 1.16
CA THR A 33 1.05 3.19 0.93
C THR A 33 1.12 3.96 2.24
N PHE A 34 1.68 5.16 2.18
CA PHE A 34 1.74 6.11 3.29
C PHE A 34 1.15 7.43 2.80
N ILE A 35 0.15 7.94 3.52
CA ILE A 35 -0.66 9.06 3.05
C ILE A 35 -0.59 10.19 4.07
N ALA A 36 -0.22 11.37 3.59
CA ALA A 36 -0.32 12.62 4.32
C ALA A 36 -1.51 13.40 3.75
N SER A 37 -2.71 13.15 4.27
CA SER A 37 -3.98 13.66 3.73
C SER A 37 -4.00 15.19 3.65
N LEU A 38 -3.58 15.88 4.71
CA LEU A 38 -3.50 17.35 4.74
C LEU A 38 -2.39 17.91 3.85
N GLY A 39 -1.37 17.11 3.56
CA GLY A 39 -0.25 17.49 2.72
C GLY A 39 -0.48 17.19 1.23
N TYR A 40 -1.60 16.56 0.87
CA TYR A 40 -1.90 16.07 -0.48
C TYR A 40 -0.76 15.21 -1.07
N ARG A 41 -0.11 14.41 -0.23
CA ARG A 41 1.01 13.55 -0.62
C ARG A 41 0.68 12.10 -0.30
N ARG A 42 1.01 11.22 -1.24
CA ARG A 42 1.09 9.78 -1.00
C ARG A 42 2.46 9.27 -1.41
N HIS A 43 2.97 8.32 -0.66
CA HIS A 43 4.14 7.56 -1.01
C HIS A 43 3.73 6.10 -1.15
N VAL A 44 4.11 5.48 -2.26
CA VAL A 44 3.77 4.10 -2.58
C VAL A 44 5.05 3.35 -2.89
N THR A 45 5.22 2.20 -2.26
CA THR A 45 6.27 1.24 -2.63
C THR A 45 5.63 -0.06 -3.08
N VAL A 46 6.27 -0.70 -4.05
CA VAL A 46 5.90 -2.03 -4.55
C VAL A 46 7.03 -2.97 -4.18
N GLN A 47 6.72 -3.91 -3.31
CA GLN A 47 7.67 -4.88 -2.77
C GLN A 47 7.26 -6.29 -3.21
N GLU A 48 8.24 -7.17 -3.41
CA GLU A 48 7.96 -8.58 -3.69
C GLU A 48 7.31 -9.27 -2.48
N HIS A 49 7.62 -8.80 -1.27
CA HIS A 49 7.17 -9.40 -0.01
C HIS A 49 6.41 -8.40 0.88
N ARG A 50 5.63 -8.94 1.82
CA ARG A 50 4.95 -8.17 2.87
C ARG A 50 5.50 -8.56 4.23
N THR A 51 6.72 -8.12 4.50
CA THR A 51 7.41 -8.43 5.75
C THR A 51 7.40 -7.25 6.71
N GLU A 52 7.74 -7.54 7.96
CA GLU A 52 7.97 -6.50 8.96
C GLU A 52 9.21 -5.64 8.68
N PHE A 53 10.13 -6.14 7.84
CA PHE A 53 11.29 -5.40 7.36
C PHE A 53 10.93 -4.40 6.28
N ASP A 54 10.05 -4.78 5.34
CA ASP A 54 9.51 -3.87 4.32
C ASP A 54 8.79 -2.69 4.98
N TRP A 55 8.01 -2.97 6.03
CA TRP A 55 7.34 -1.92 6.81
C TRP A 55 8.33 -1.01 7.54
N ALA A 56 9.35 -1.57 8.19
CA ALA A 56 10.38 -0.78 8.88
C ALA A 56 11.18 0.12 7.92
N GLU A 57 11.39 -0.31 6.67
CA GLU A 57 11.98 0.52 5.62
C GLU A 57 11.09 1.70 5.25
N GLY A 58 9.77 1.52 5.22
CA GLY A 58 8.81 2.61 5.09
C GLY A 58 8.90 3.63 6.24
N ILE A 59 9.03 3.16 7.49
CA ILE A 59 9.24 4.03 8.66
C ILE A 59 10.51 4.88 8.49
N LYS A 60 11.62 4.26 8.08
CA LYS A 60 12.86 4.98 7.82
C LYS A 60 12.69 6.00 6.69
N TYR A 61 12.00 5.63 5.62
CA TYR A 61 11.73 6.53 4.51
C TYR A 61 10.97 7.80 4.96
N LEU A 62 9.94 7.64 5.79
CA LEU A 62 9.16 8.77 6.32
C LEU A 62 10.04 9.78 7.09
N VAL A 63 11.00 9.30 7.89
CA VAL A 63 11.97 10.17 8.58
C VAL A 63 12.83 10.95 7.59
N VAL A 64 13.25 10.30 6.49
CA VAL A 64 14.07 10.93 5.46
C VAL A 64 13.30 12.03 4.73
N ILE A 65 12.03 11.80 4.39
CA ILE A 65 11.24 12.78 3.64
C ILE A 65 10.59 13.87 4.50
N TYR A 66 10.57 13.69 5.82
CA TYR A 66 10.13 14.70 6.79
C TYR A 66 11.23 15.05 7.79
N PRO A 67 12.41 15.53 7.34
CA PRO A 67 13.59 15.69 8.19
C PRO A 67 13.43 16.77 9.26
N ILE A 68 12.54 17.75 9.03
CA ILE A 68 12.27 18.87 9.94
C ILE A 68 11.06 18.63 10.85
N ALA A 69 10.32 17.54 10.66
CA ALA A 69 9.15 17.26 11.48
C ALA A 69 9.58 16.98 12.92
N LYS A 70 9.04 17.70 13.91
CA LYS A 70 9.33 17.40 15.32
C LYS A 70 8.78 16.03 15.72
N LYS A 71 7.57 15.72 15.23
CA LYS A 71 6.87 14.45 15.37
C LYS A 71 6.08 14.14 14.11
N ILE A 72 5.95 12.86 13.80
CA ILE A 72 5.12 12.27 12.74
C ILE A 72 4.08 11.42 13.46
N THR A 73 2.83 11.89 13.49
CA THR A 73 1.72 11.07 13.98
C THR A 73 1.35 10.06 12.91
N LEU A 74 1.61 8.78 13.17
CA LEU A 74 1.36 7.69 12.23
C LEU A 74 0.19 6.86 12.73
N MET A 75 -0.94 6.97 12.03
CA MET A 75 -2.07 6.05 12.18
C MET A 75 -1.84 4.83 11.27
N THR A 76 -1.96 3.62 11.82
CA THR A 76 -1.71 2.39 11.04
C THR A 76 -2.66 1.25 11.44
N GLY A 77 -2.88 0.29 10.54
CA GLY A 77 -3.68 -0.90 10.85
C GLY A 77 -3.06 -1.76 11.96
N ASN A 78 -3.88 -2.59 12.62
CA ASN A 78 -3.43 -3.48 13.69
C ASN A 78 -2.88 -4.81 13.14
N LEU A 79 -1.85 -4.74 12.29
CA LEU A 79 -1.18 -5.91 11.73
C LEU A 79 0.08 -6.25 12.54
N ASN A 80 0.42 -7.54 12.55
CA ASN A 80 1.56 -8.09 13.27
C ASN A 80 2.87 -7.35 12.96
N MET A 81 2.99 -6.87 11.73
CA MET A 81 4.16 -6.18 11.16
C MET A 81 4.23 -4.69 11.45
N HIS A 82 3.15 -4.06 11.92
CA HIS A 82 3.09 -2.63 12.23
C HIS A 82 3.55 -2.29 13.65
N LYS A 83 4.26 -3.23 14.30
CA LYS A 83 4.70 -3.07 15.68
C LYS A 83 6.01 -2.31 15.72
N ILE A 84 6.19 -1.49 16.76
CA ILE A 84 7.47 -0.83 17.06
C ILE A 84 8.64 -1.82 17.06
N ALA A 85 8.42 -3.05 17.57
CA ALA A 85 9.40 -4.12 17.58
C ALA A 85 9.96 -4.46 16.18
N SER A 86 9.17 -4.29 15.12
CA SER A 86 9.59 -4.55 13.74
C SER A 86 10.73 -3.62 13.29
N VAL A 87 10.76 -2.37 13.77
CA VAL A 87 11.87 -1.44 13.52
C VAL A 87 13.15 -1.90 14.22
N TYR A 88 13.05 -2.38 15.47
CA TYR A 88 14.19 -2.92 16.22
C TYR A 88 14.73 -4.22 15.63
N LYS A 89 13.87 -5.06 15.05
CA LYS A 89 14.33 -6.26 14.36
C LYS A 89 15.09 -5.94 13.07
N ARG A 90 14.79 -4.81 12.43
CA ARG A 90 15.40 -4.42 11.15
C ARG A 90 16.69 -3.63 11.30
N TYR A 91 16.77 -2.76 12.32
CA TYR A 91 17.87 -1.80 12.49
C TYR A 91 18.57 -1.96 13.83
N PRO A 92 19.87 -1.57 13.93
CA PRO A 92 20.55 -1.50 15.21
C PRO A 92 19.79 -0.62 16.19
N ASP A 93 19.87 -0.99 17.46
CA ASP A 93 19.25 -0.33 18.61
C ASP A 93 19.30 1.21 18.59
N SER A 94 20.47 1.79 18.30
CA SER A 94 20.65 3.25 18.25
C SER A 94 19.86 3.90 17.12
N GLU A 95 19.85 3.26 15.95
CA GLU A 95 19.12 3.73 14.77
C GLU A 95 17.61 3.55 14.95
N ALA A 96 17.17 2.40 15.45
CA ALA A 96 15.75 2.16 15.74
C ALA A 96 15.20 3.20 16.72
N ARG A 97 15.92 3.49 17.82
CA ARG A 97 15.57 4.55 18.76
C ARG A 97 15.52 5.93 18.10
N ARG A 98 16.50 6.25 17.25
CA ARG A 98 16.55 7.54 16.53
C ARG A 98 15.33 7.70 15.62
N LEU A 99 14.99 6.68 14.86
CA LEU A 99 13.84 6.68 13.95
C LEU A 99 12.54 6.84 14.74
N LEU A 100 12.30 5.95 15.73
CA LEU A 100 11.05 5.91 16.49
C LEU A 100 10.83 7.15 17.37
N LYS A 101 11.90 7.86 17.78
CA LYS A 101 11.77 9.12 18.54
C LYS A 101 10.95 10.17 17.79
N GLN A 102 10.97 10.15 16.46
CA GLN A 102 10.22 11.08 15.63
C GLN A 102 8.76 10.64 15.40
N PHE A 103 8.33 9.46 15.85
CA PHE A 103 6.96 9.00 15.66
C PHE A 103 6.14 9.05 16.93
N ASP A 104 4.85 9.34 16.76
CA ASP A 104 3.79 8.97 17.69
C ASP A 104 2.84 8.04 16.92
N THR A 105 2.80 6.76 17.30
CA THR A 105 2.09 5.73 16.52
C THR A 105 0.78 5.35 17.18
N ASP A 106 -0.32 5.44 16.43
CA ASP A 106 -1.64 5.01 16.84
C ASP A 106 -2.15 3.91 15.91
N TYR A 107 -3.02 3.04 16.45
CA TYR A 107 -3.67 2.00 15.68
C TYR A 107 -5.10 2.36 15.35
N THR A 108 -5.56 2.00 14.15
CA THR A 108 -6.98 2.10 13.82
C THR A 108 -7.82 1.23 14.78
N PRO A 109 -9.05 1.66 15.15
CA PRO A 109 -9.91 0.86 16.01
C PRO A 109 -10.14 -0.54 15.41
N LYS A 110 -10.16 -1.57 16.25
CA LYS A 110 -10.27 -2.98 15.83
C LYS A 110 -11.45 -3.25 14.88
N TYR A 111 -12.55 -2.51 15.04
CA TYR A 111 -13.77 -2.63 14.24
C TYR A 111 -14.06 -1.38 13.41
N GLY A 112 -13.03 -0.58 13.09
CA GLY A 112 -13.15 0.70 12.39
C GLY A 112 -12.19 0.83 11.22
N SER A 113 -12.01 -0.23 10.41
CA SER A 113 -11.09 -0.22 9.27
C SER A 113 -11.46 0.81 8.20
N TRP A 114 -12.72 1.25 8.13
CA TRP A 114 -13.15 2.34 7.26
C TRP A 114 -12.51 3.70 7.58
N LEU A 115 -11.83 3.84 8.72
CA LEU A 115 -11.03 5.01 9.07
C LEU A 115 -9.57 4.88 8.58
N ASP A 116 -9.18 3.74 8.02
CA ASP A 116 -7.84 3.53 7.49
C ASP A 116 -7.70 4.20 6.11
N MET A 117 -7.01 5.33 6.10
CA MET A 117 -6.74 6.09 4.88
C MET A 117 -5.99 5.28 3.83
N ALA A 118 -5.13 4.34 4.24
CA ALA A 118 -4.39 3.49 3.31
C ALA A 118 -5.33 2.54 2.56
N GLU A 119 -6.35 2.00 3.22
CA GLU A 119 -7.35 1.14 2.60
C GLU A 119 -8.20 1.92 1.59
N ILE A 120 -8.59 3.15 1.92
CA ILE A 120 -9.35 4.03 1.02
C ILE A 120 -8.54 4.34 -0.25
N ASP A 121 -7.27 4.74 -0.13
CA ASP A 121 -6.41 5.05 -1.28
C ASP A 121 -6.13 3.82 -2.16
N LEU A 122 -5.92 2.65 -1.57
CA LEU A 122 -5.78 1.40 -2.32
C LEU A 122 -7.04 1.05 -3.11
N ASN A 123 -8.22 1.30 -2.56
CA ASN A 123 -9.49 1.14 -3.28
C ASN A 123 -9.60 2.11 -4.47
N VAL A 124 -9.22 3.38 -4.29
CA VAL A 124 -9.18 4.38 -5.37
C VAL A 124 -8.17 3.99 -6.45
N MET A 125 -6.97 3.53 -6.08
CA MET A 125 -5.98 3.05 -7.04
C MET A 125 -6.52 1.89 -7.87
N THR A 126 -7.14 0.91 -7.20
CA THR A 126 -7.71 -0.26 -7.87
C THR A 126 -8.80 0.13 -8.86
N ALA A 127 -9.69 1.05 -8.48
CA ALA A 127 -10.75 1.55 -9.37
C ALA A 127 -10.21 2.26 -10.62
N ASN A 128 -9.12 3.00 -10.50
CA ASN A 128 -8.53 3.74 -11.62
C ASN A 128 -7.71 2.86 -12.58
N VAL A 129 -7.12 1.76 -12.10
CA VAL A 129 -6.37 0.81 -12.96
C VAL A 129 -7.28 0.16 -14.03
N TYR A 130 -8.59 0.06 -13.78
CA TYR A 130 -9.55 -0.48 -14.75
C TYR A 130 -10.08 0.55 -15.75
N GLN A 131 -9.66 1.82 -15.69
CA GLN A 131 -10.12 2.85 -16.63
C GLN A 131 -9.24 2.99 -17.88
N ASP A 132 -8.02 2.45 -17.83
CA ASP A 132 -7.05 2.50 -18.93
C ASP A 132 -6.97 1.18 -19.73
N VAL A 133 -8.00 0.32 -19.63
CA VAL A 133 -8.09 -0.99 -20.31
C VAL A 133 -9.29 -1.07 -21.25
#